data_AF-A0A0F7U915-F1
#
_entry.id   AF-A0A0F7U915-F1
#
_cell.length_a   1.000
_cell.length_b   1.000
_cell.length_c   1.000
_cell.angle_alpha   90.00
_cell.angle_beta   90.00
_cell.angle_gamma   90.00
#
_symmetry.space_group_name_H-M   'P 1'
#
loop_
_entity.id
_entity.type
_entity.pdbx_description
1 polymer ?
#
loop_
_entity_poly.entity_id
_entity_poly.type
_entity_poly.pdbx_seq_one_letter_code
_entity_poly.pdbx_strand_id
1 'polypeptide(L)'
;MTGGSSENPSENASCGGPGEKTDVAFSASFSSSSSTPRKGQDYAAAGAARVEALQSCVHEKALYDACWNHWYRYHFIRGQLQQNCNHFFEEYRACVLEEMERKGLGDVPAAQFSLSTWKENAKST
;
A
#
# COMPACT_ATOMS: atom_id res chain seq x y z
N MET A 1 61.11 0.81 1.15
CA MET A 1 60.60 2.00 1.85
C MET A 1 59.44 1.53 2.73
N THR A 2 59.61 1.63 4.06
CA THR A 2 58.62 1.62 5.18
C THR A 2 57.28 0.91 4.97
N GLY A 3 56.82 -0.11 5.72
CA GLY A 3 56.92 -0.35 7.17
C GLY A 3 55.64 0.11 7.88
N GLY A 4 54.98 -0.76 8.68
CA GLY A 4 54.10 -0.34 9.79
C GLY A 4 52.66 -0.88 9.84
N SER A 5 52.40 -1.77 10.80
CA SER A 5 51.11 -2.06 11.45
C SER A 5 50.50 -0.82 12.12
N SER A 6 49.18 -0.80 12.38
CA SER A 6 48.64 -0.53 13.72
C SER A 6 47.11 -0.63 13.80
N GLU A 7 46.67 -1.17 14.93
CA GLU A 7 45.30 -1.39 15.40
C GLU A 7 44.79 -0.18 16.23
N ASN A 8 43.49 0.17 16.12
CA ASN A 8 42.56 0.79 17.12
C ASN A 8 43.01 2.07 17.91
N PRO A 9 42.25 2.71 18.86
CA PRO A 9 40.81 2.72 19.25
C PRO A 9 40.18 4.14 19.50
N SER A 10 38.87 4.18 19.84
CA SER A 10 38.14 4.99 20.85
C SER A 10 38.42 6.50 21.08
N GLU A 11 37.36 7.32 21.09
CA GLU A 11 37.04 8.35 22.11
C GLU A 11 35.60 8.87 21.87
N ASN A 12 34.57 8.53 22.67
CA ASN A 12 34.23 9.13 23.97
C ASN A 12 34.22 10.67 23.92
N ALA A 13 33.03 11.26 23.75
CA ALA A 13 32.72 12.60 24.25
C ALA A 13 31.50 12.51 25.16
N SER A 14 31.82 12.37 26.45
CA SER A 14 30.95 12.62 27.59
C SER A 14 30.72 14.12 27.76
N CYS A 15 29.47 14.55 27.93
CA CYS A 15 29.14 15.73 28.74
C CYS A 15 27.91 15.38 29.57
N GLY A 16 28.13 15.12 30.86
CA GLY A 16 27.07 14.89 31.84
C GLY A 16 26.60 16.19 32.50
N GLY A 17 25.28 16.27 32.69
CA GLY A 17 24.55 16.86 33.83
C GLY A 17 24.55 18.38 34.03
N PRO A 18 23.63 18.94 34.84
CA PRO A 18 22.77 18.28 35.82
C PRO A 18 21.26 18.48 35.56
N GLY A 19 20.44 17.64 36.21
CA GLY A 19 18.99 17.61 36.00
C GLY A 19 18.21 18.69 36.74
N GLU A 20 16.98 18.90 36.27
CA GLU A 20 15.92 19.50 37.07
C GLU A 20 14.57 18.89 36.67
N LYS A 21 13.89 18.36 37.68
CA LYS A 21 12.52 17.85 37.69
C LYS A 21 11.52 18.96 37.35
N THR A 22 10.60 18.75 36.42
CA THR A 22 9.23 19.30 36.49
C THR A 22 8.31 18.51 35.55
N ASP A 23 7.32 17.86 36.13
CA ASP A 23 6.17 17.30 35.43
C ASP A 23 5.36 18.44 34.82
N VAL A 24 5.38 18.56 33.49
CA VAL A 24 4.39 19.34 32.75
C VAL A 24 3.47 18.39 32.02
N ALA A 25 2.27 18.22 32.58
CA ALA A 25 1.14 17.59 31.93
C ALA A 25 0.82 18.38 30.66
N PHE A 26 1.31 17.91 29.50
CA PHE A 26 0.86 18.38 28.20
C PHE A 26 -0.47 17.71 27.88
N SER A 27 -1.52 18.21 28.54
CA SER A 27 -2.90 18.04 28.09
C SER A 27 -3.10 18.86 26.81
N ALA A 28 -2.45 18.44 25.72
CA ALA A 28 -2.99 18.75 24.41
C ALA A 28 -4.12 17.78 24.18
N SER A 29 -5.33 18.28 24.39
CA SER A 29 -6.49 17.84 23.67
C SER A 29 -6.14 17.90 22.18
N PHE A 30 -5.61 16.79 21.64
CA PHE A 30 -5.81 16.50 20.24
C PHE A 30 -7.31 16.33 20.13
N SER A 31 -7.98 17.41 19.76
CA SER A 31 -9.29 17.30 19.15
C SER A 31 -9.02 16.52 17.87
N SER A 32 -8.99 15.19 17.98
CA SER A 32 -9.45 14.31 16.93
C SER A 32 -10.82 14.84 16.59
N SER A 33 -10.82 15.70 15.58
CA SER A 33 -12.01 16.10 14.87
C SER A 33 -12.52 14.78 14.30
N SER A 34 -13.35 14.14 15.10
CA SER A 34 -14.20 13.03 14.72
C SER A 34 -15.19 13.62 13.73
N SER A 35 -14.72 13.84 12.51
CA SER A 35 -15.58 13.80 11.35
C SER A 35 -16.11 12.37 11.31
N THR A 36 -17.23 12.17 12.00
CA THR A 36 -18.13 11.05 11.76
C THR A 36 -18.25 10.89 10.24
N PRO A 37 -17.85 9.75 9.66
CA PRO A 37 -17.95 9.57 8.21
C PRO A 37 -19.41 9.67 7.81
N ARG A 38 -19.74 10.60 6.92
CA ARG A 38 -21.05 10.65 6.27
C ARG A 38 -21.08 9.44 5.34
N LYS A 39 -21.64 8.35 5.83
CA LYS A 39 -21.52 6.96 5.34
C LYS A 39 -22.08 6.66 3.94
N GLY A 40 -22.12 7.61 3.01
CA GLY A 40 -22.64 7.42 1.67
C GLY A 40 -22.03 8.30 0.58
N GLN A 41 -21.60 9.54 0.89
CA GLN A 41 -21.04 10.46 -0.11
C GLN A 41 -19.56 10.16 -0.41
N ASP A 42 -18.81 9.67 0.57
CA ASP A 42 -17.36 9.55 0.45
C ASP A 42 -16.95 8.30 -0.35
N TYR A 43 -17.81 7.28 -0.43
CA TYR A 43 -17.51 6.03 -1.16
C TYR A 43 -17.54 6.20 -2.68
N ALA A 44 -18.43 7.05 -3.21
CA ALA A 44 -18.48 7.33 -4.64
C ALA A 44 -17.24 8.11 -5.09
N ALA A 45 -16.82 9.10 -4.29
CA ALA A 45 -15.58 9.85 -4.51
C ALA A 45 -14.34 8.95 -4.41
N ALA A 46 -14.27 8.06 -3.40
CA ALA A 46 -13.20 7.08 -3.28
C ALA A 46 -13.22 6.06 -4.44
N GLY A 47 -14.39 5.67 -4.92
CA GLY A 47 -14.54 4.83 -6.11
C GLY A 47 -13.98 5.51 -7.37
N ALA A 48 -14.33 6.77 -7.59
CA ALA A 48 -13.81 7.56 -8.70
C ALA A 48 -12.28 7.75 -8.62
N ALA A 49 -11.75 8.06 -7.43
CA ALA A 49 -10.31 8.20 -7.21
C ALA A 49 -9.55 6.89 -7.47
N ARG A 50 -10.14 5.74 -7.14
CA ARG A 50 -9.58 4.42 -7.46
C ARG A 50 -9.59 4.15 -8.97
N VAL A 51 -10.68 4.47 -9.65
CA VAL A 51 -10.77 4.34 -11.12
C VAL A 51 -9.70 5.20 -11.78
N GLU A 52 -9.50 6.42 -11.31
CA GLU A 52 -8.46 7.32 -11.82
C GLU A 52 -7.05 6.77 -11.58
N ALA A 53 -6.76 6.23 -10.38
CA ALA A 53 -5.50 5.55 -10.08
C ALA A 53 -5.21 4.35 -11.00
N LEU A 54 -6.25 3.59 -11.35
CA LEU A 54 -6.12 2.49 -12.31
C LEU A 54 -5.89 3.00 -13.74
N GLN A 55 -6.44 4.16 -14.09
CA GLN A 55 -6.27 4.77 -15.41
C GLN A 55 -4.87 5.35 -15.63
N SER A 56 -4.18 5.79 -14.59
CA SER A 56 -2.77 6.21 -14.69
C SER A 56 -1.82 5.05 -15.00
N CYS A 57 -2.20 3.81 -14.68
CA CYS A 57 -1.37 2.61 -14.86
C CYS A 57 -1.75 1.77 -16.10
N VAL A 58 -2.39 2.39 -17.10
CA VAL A 58 -2.88 1.68 -18.29
C VAL A 58 -1.78 1.06 -19.15
N HIS A 59 -0.58 1.63 -19.13
CA HIS A 59 0.54 1.13 -19.93
C HIS A 59 1.06 -0.20 -19.39
N GLU A 60 1.36 -0.25 -18.10
CA GLU A 60 1.80 -1.45 -17.37
C GLU A 60 0.70 -2.51 -17.40
N LYS A 61 -0.56 -2.09 -17.23
CA LYS A 61 -1.71 -2.97 -17.36
C LYS A 61 -1.79 -3.63 -18.73
N ALA A 62 -1.56 -2.89 -19.81
CA ALA A 62 -1.64 -3.43 -21.16
C ALA A 62 -0.59 -4.54 -21.40
N LEU A 63 0.64 -4.36 -20.88
CA LEU A 63 1.69 -5.37 -20.94
C LEU A 63 1.32 -6.62 -20.14
N TYR A 64 0.84 -6.43 -18.92
CA TYR A 64 0.36 -7.53 -18.07
C TYR A 64 -0.81 -8.28 -18.72
N ASP A 65 -1.84 -7.58 -19.20
CA ASP A 65 -3.02 -8.18 -19.83
C ASP A 65 -2.63 -8.97 -21.10
N ALA A 66 -1.71 -8.45 -21.91
CA ALA A 66 -1.24 -9.15 -23.11
C ALA A 66 -0.57 -10.48 -22.76
N CYS A 67 0.32 -10.48 -21.76
CA CYS A 67 0.95 -11.69 -21.25
C CYS A 67 -0.09 -12.64 -20.65
N TRP A 68 -0.96 -12.13 -19.77
CA TRP A 68 -1.96 -12.90 -19.05
C TRP A 68 -2.94 -13.59 -20.01
N ASN A 69 -3.44 -12.87 -21.02
CA ASN A 69 -4.37 -13.44 -22.01
C ASN A 69 -3.72 -14.55 -22.83
N HIS A 70 -2.45 -14.40 -23.19
CA HIS A 70 -1.70 -15.46 -23.85
C HIS A 70 -1.54 -16.66 -22.92
N TRP A 71 -1.03 -16.44 -21.71
CA TRP A 71 -0.81 -17.49 -20.73
C TRP A 71 -2.11 -18.24 -20.38
N TYR A 72 -3.21 -17.52 -20.18
CA TYR A 72 -4.51 -18.09 -19.85
C TYR A 72 -5.00 -19.05 -20.95
N ARG A 73 -4.95 -18.61 -22.22
CA ARG A 73 -5.47 -19.39 -23.36
C ARG A 73 -4.62 -20.61 -23.69
N TYR A 74 -3.30 -20.50 -23.56
CA TYR A 74 -2.37 -21.54 -24.04
C TYR A 74 -1.82 -22.44 -22.94
N HIS A 75 -1.75 -21.96 -21.70
CA HIS A 75 -1.14 -22.70 -20.58
C HIS A 75 -2.17 -23.04 -19.51
N PHE A 76 -2.86 -22.04 -18.96
CA PHE A 76 -3.75 -22.24 -17.80
C PHE A 76 -4.89 -23.23 -18.09
N ILE A 77 -5.63 -23.04 -19.19
CA ILE A 77 -6.74 -23.95 -19.58
C ILE A 77 -6.25 -25.38 -19.81
N ARG A 78 -4.96 -25.56 -20.13
CA ARG A 78 -4.32 -26.87 -20.35
C ARG A 78 -3.69 -27.46 -19.09
N GLY A 79 -3.86 -26.81 -17.93
CA GLY A 79 -3.32 -27.27 -16.65
C GLY A 79 -1.85 -26.93 -16.41
N GLN A 80 -1.24 -26.07 -17.23
CA GLN A 80 0.13 -25.60 -17.02
C GLN A 80 0.09 -24.33 -16.14
N LEU A 81 0.41 -24.49 -14.86
CA LEU A 81 0.25 -23.44 -13.82
C LEU A 81 1.53 -22.61 -13.55
N GLN A 82 2.48 -22.59 -14.48
CA GLN A 82 3.74 -21.85 -14.31
C GLN A 82 3.50 -20.34 -14.32
N GLN A 83 4.22 -19.60 -13.47
CA GLN A 83 4.02 -18.15 -13.28
C GLN A 83 4.83 -17.33 -14.31
N ASN A 84 4.30 -17.21 -15.53
CA ASN A 84 5.05 -16.61 -16.65
C ASN A 84 4.96 -15.07 -16.72
N CYS A 85 3.94 -14.46 -16.11
CA CYS A 85 3.66 -13.02 -16.23
C CYS A 85 4.01 -12.21 -14.98
N ASN A 86 4.76 -12.79 -14.05
CA ASN A 86 4.98 -12.20 -12.73
C ASN A 86 5.68 -10.83 -12.80
N HIS A 87 6.66 -10.68 -13.69
CA HIS A 87 7.37 -9.41 -13.85
C HIS A 87 6.43 -8.25 -14.23
N PHE A 88 5.59 -8.43 -15.26
CA PHE A 88 4.60 -7.43 -15.67
C PHE A 88 3.54 -7.18 -14.60
N PHE A 89 3.18 -8.22 -13.83
CA PHE A 89 2.25 -8.07 -12.71
C PHE A 89 2.81 -7.20 -11.60
N GLU A 90 4.07 -7.42 -11.21
CA GLU A 90 4.72 -6.61 -10.15
C GLU A 90 4.86 -5.14 -10.57
N GLU A 91 5.18 -4.85 -11.83
CA GLU A 91 5.23 -3.48 -12.35
C GLU A 91 3.87 -2.79 -12.31
N TYR A 92 2.83 -3.47 -12.82
CA TYR A 92 1.46 -2.95 -12.75
C TYR A 92 0.99 -2.75 -11.30
N ARG A 93 1.27 -3.72 -10.43
CA ARG A 93 0.91 -3.65 -9.01
C ARG A 93 1.60 -2.49 -8.31
N ALA A 94 2.89 -2.28 -8.56
CA ALA A 94 3.65 -1.17 -7.99
C ALA A 94 3.01 0.17 -8.40
N CYS A 95 2.75 0.37 -9.70
CA CYS A 95 2.09 1.59 -10.18
C CYS A 95 0.75 1.84 -9.47
N VAL A 96 -0.12 0.83 -9.38
CA VAL A 96 -1.45 0.99 -8.77
C VAL A 96 -1.34 1.35 -7.29
N LEU A 97 -0.43 0.73 -6.55
CA LEU A 97 -0.24 1.02 -5.13
C LEU A 97 0.28 2.45 -4.92
N GLU A 98 1.28 2.87 -5.69
CA GLU A 98 1.82 4.23 -5.64
C GLU A 98 0.74 5.28 -5.96
N GLU A 99 -0.10 5.04 -6.97
CA GLU A 99 -1.22 5.93 -7.33
C GLU A 99 -2.30 5.97 -6.25
N MET A 100 -2.62 4.84 -5.64
CA MET A 100 -3.59 4.77 -4.54
C MET A 100 -3.07 5.49 -3.29
N GLU A 101 -1.79 5.34 -2.95
CA GLU A 101 -1.15 6.04 -1.84
C GLU A 101 -1.12 7.56 -2.07
N ARG A 102 -0.72 8.01 -3.26
CA ARG A 102 -0.73 9.42 -3.66
C ARG A 102 -2.11 10.07 -3.52
N LYS A 103 -3.18 9.32 -3.78
CA LYS A 103 -4.57 9.81 -3.66
C LYS A 103 -5.15 9.67 -2.24
N GLY A 104 -4.39 9.16 -1.27
CA GLY A 104 -4.86 8.97 0.10
C GLY A 104 -5.79 7.76 0.28
N LEU A 105 -5.76 6.79 -0.65
CA LEU A 105 -6.58 5.58 -0.63
C LEU A 105 -5.84 4.36 -0.05
N GLY A 106 -4.60 4.52 0.41
CA GLY A 106 -3.74 3.42 0.87
C GLY A 106 -4.23 2.67 2.11
N ASP A 107 -5.03 3.33 2.96
CA ASP A 107 -5.54 2.76 4.22
C ASP A 107 -7.06 2.48 4.18
N VAL A 108 -7.62 2.32 2.97
CA VAL A 108 -9.02 1.87 2.84
C VAL A 108 -8.99 0.35 2.98
N PRO A 109 -9.43 -0.23 4.12
CA PRO A 109 -9.57 -1.67 4.22
C PRO A 109 -10.44 -2.10 3.04
N ALA A 110 -9.92 -3.01 2.22
CA ALA A 110 -10.68 -3.59 1.12
C ALA A 110 -11.99 -4.08 1.73
N ALA A 111 -13.07 -3.30 1.56
CA ALA A 111 -14.37 -3.65 2.07
C ALA A 111 -14.64 -5.02 1.48
N GLN A 112 -14.56 -6.03 2.35
CA GLN A 112 -14.48 -7.41 1.95
C GLN A 112 -15.74 -7.64 1.13
N PHE A 113 -15.57 -7.91 -0.16
CA PHE A 113 -16.67 -8.32 -1.01
C PHE A 113 -17.19 -9.62 -0.42
N SER A 114 -18.18 -9.51 0.46
CA SER A 114 -18.73 -10.66 1.13
C SER A 114 -19.74 -11.28 0.19
N LEU A 115 -19.37 -12.42 -0.39
CA LEU A 115 -20.22 -13.20 -1.27
C LEU A 115 -21.57 -13.55 -0.61
N SER A 116 -21.62 -13.62 0.73
CA SER A 116 -22.87 -13.81 1.49
C SER A 116 -23.86 -12.67 1.30
N THR A 117 -23.39 -11.41 1.29
CA THR A 117 -24.25 -10.23 1.16
C THR A 117 -24.94 -10.17 -0.21
N TRP A 118 -24.33 -10.72 -1.26
CA TRP A 118 -24.95 -10.78 -2.59
C TRP A 118 -26.05 -11.84 -2.68
N LYS A 119 -25.85 -12.98 -2.02
CA LYS A 119 -26.80 -14.09 -2.02
C LYS A 119 -28.13 -13.73 -1.32
N GLU A 120 -28.09 -12.84 -0.33
CA GLU A 120 -29.27 -12.35 0.37
C GLU A 120 -30.09 -11.38 -0.48
N ASN A 121 -29.43 -10.49 -1.21
CA ASN A 121 -30.09 -9.53 -2.10
C ASN A 121 -30.70 -10.20 -3.36
N ALA A 122 -30.09 -11.29 -3.86
CA ALA A 122 -30.58 -12.02 -5.02
C ALA A 122 -31.81 -12.92 -4.77
N LYS A 123 -32.16 -13.18 -3.50
CA LYS A 123 -33.30 -14.05 -3.13
C LYS A 123 -34.58 -13.26 -2.80
N SER A 124 -34.52 -11.94 -2.76
CA SER A 124 -35.65 -11.05 -2.43
C SER A 124 -36.32 -10.42 -3.66
N THR A 125 -36.22 -11.07 -4.83
CA THR A 125 -36.96 -10.77 -6.06
C THR A 125 -37.65 -12.04 -6.52
#